data_AF-B1KRN8-F1
#
_entry.id   AF-B1KRN8-F1
#
_cell.length_a   1.000
_cell.length_b   1.000
_cell.length_c   1.000
_cell.angle_alpha   90.00
_cell.angle_beta   90.00
_cell.angle_gamma   90.00
#
_symmetry.space_group_name_H-M   'P 1'
#
loop_
_entity.id
_entity.type
_entity.pdbx_description
1 polymer ?
#
loop_
_entity_poly.entity_id
_entity_poly.type
_entity_poly.pdbx_seq_one_letter_code
_entity_poly.pdbx_strand_id
1 'polypeptide(L)'
;MSELKVKLKFHGEHHMGAETVEMVLPFEIDGYSALYSTNGHVVSSKNPRYLYLWDATVVLRIDLDIKAVGYLLPPKRKYISEFSESEDGYSFEVYGGNSKTTSTFMNYSGTNFKSGFGPVENGLFPSAHKPHVKYINENT
;
A
#
# COMPACT_ATOMS: atom_id res chain seq x y z
N MET A 1 14.37 15.51 -16.28
CA MET A 1 13.21 14.68 -15.87
C MET A 1 12.65 15.31 -14.60
N SER A 2 11.35 15.60 -14.53
CA SER A 2 10.73 16.11 -13.32
C SER A 2 10.76 15.05 -12.23
N GLU A 3 11.10 15.45 -11.01
CA GLU A 3 11.09 14.58 -9.83
C GLU A 3 9.66 14.10 -9.54
N LEU A 4 9.45 12.79 -9.44
CA LEU A 4 8.17 12.21 -9.02
C LEU A 4 7.98 12.52 -7.53
N LYS A 5 6.91 13.24 -7.17
CA LYS A 5 6.58 13.55 -5.78
C LYS A 5 5.28 12.86 -5.38
N VAL A 6 5.40 11.86 -4.51
CA VAL A 6 4.26 11.28 -3.79
C VAL A 6 4.04 12.12 -2.55
N LYS A 7 2.83 12.65 -2.36
CA LYS A 7 2.49 13.41 -1.15
C LYS A 7 1.85 12.46 -0.14
N LEU A 8 2.46 12.37 1.03
CA LEU A 8 1.87 11.71 2.19
C LEU A 8 1.17 12.74 3.06
N LYS A 9 -0.10 12.49 3.38
CA LYS A 9 -0.86 13.28 4.34
C LYS A 9 -1.32 12.37 5.47
N PHE A 10 -0.95 12.76 6.68
CA PHE A 10 -1.37 12.12 7.90
C PHE A 10 -2.72 12.70 8.35
N HIS A 11 -3.71 11.83 8.55
CA HIS A 11 -5.08 12.20 8.94
C HIS A 11 -5.39 11.89 10.41
N GLY A 12 -4.41 11.44 11.20
CA GLY A 12 -4.56 11.16 12.62
C GLY A 12 -4.58 9.68 12.97
N GLU A 13 -4.60 9.42 14.27
CA GLU A 13 -4.73 8.10 14.87
C GLU A 13 -6.22 7.68 14.91
N HIS A 14 -6.51 6.45 14.53
CA HIS A 14 -7.78 5.76 14.74
C HIS A 14 -7.74 4.92 16.04
N HIS A 15 -8.90 4.41 16.49
CA HIS A 15 -8.96 3.52 17.66
C HIS A 15 -7.92 2.39 17.56
N MET A 16 -7.06 2.29 18.59
CA MET A 16 -5.94 1.34 18.74
C MET A 16 -4.60 1.73 18.09
N GLY A 17 -4.22 3.02 18.03
CA GLY A 17 -2.85 3.39 17.66
C GLY A 17 -2.57 3.38 16.16
N ALA A 18 -3.60 3.29 15.32
CA ALA A 18 -3.43 3.06 13.88
C ALA A 18 -3.53 4.36 13.07
N GLU A 19 -2.58 4.60 12.17
CA GLU A 19 -2.33 5.89 11.52
C GLU A 19 -2.99 5.99 10.13
N THR A 20 -3.93 6.92 9.94
CA THR A 20 -4.52 7.10 8.60
C THR A 20 -3.63 7.94 7.70
N VAL A 21 -3.26 7.39 6.54
CA VAL A 21 -2.39 8.01 5.55
C VAL A 21 -3.10 8.06 4.20
N GLU A 22 -3.09 9.24 3.60
CA GLU A 22 -3.44 9.46 2.19
C GLU A 22 -2.16 9.62 1.36
N MET A 23 -2.01 8.78 0.35
CA MET A 23 -0.96 8.78 -0.66
C MET A 23 -1.50 9.40 -1.95
N VAL A 24 -1.00 10.58 -2.31
CA VAL A 24 -1.41 11.27 -3.55
C VAL A 24 -0.34 11.10 -4.62
N LEU A 25 -0.74 10.51 -5.75
CA LEU A 25 0.08 10.30 -6.93
C LEU A 25 0.03 11.55 -7.84
N PRO A 26 1.10 11.85 -8.58
CA PRO A 26 1.13 12.99 -9.51
C PRO A 26 0.43 12.70 -10.85
N PHE A 27 -0.18 11.53 -11.01
CA PHE A 27 -0.94 11.11 -12.18
C PHE A 27 -2.06 10.16 -11.75
N GLU A 28 -3.01 9.94 -12.65
CA GLU A 28 -4.09 8.97 -12.46
C GLU A 28 -3.72 7.59 -12.99
N ILE A 29 -4.19 6.56 -12.29
CA ILE A 29 -4.18 5.15 -12.72
C ILE A 29 -5.61 4.65 -12.54
N ASP A 30 -6.24 4.22 -13.64
CA ASP A 30 -7.65 3.77 -13.66
C ASP A 30 -8.62 4.76 -12.98
N GLY A 31 -8.38 6.07 -13.14
CA GLY A 31 -9.19 7.14 -12.54
C GLY A 31 -8.88 7.45 -11.07
N TYR A 32 -7.87 6.82 -10.48
CA TYR A 32 -7.42 7.10 -9.11
C TYR A 32 -6.11 7.90 -9.11
N SER A 33 -6.11 9.03 -8.41
CA SER A 33 -4.91 9.83 -8.10
C SER A 33 -4.57 9.83 -6.60
N ALA A 34 -5.46 9.29 -5.75
CA ALA A 34 -5.28 9.22 -4.31
C ALA A 34 -5.62 7.82 -3.79
N LEU A 35 -4.81 7.35 -2.86
CA LEU A 35 -4.93 6.05 -2.20
C LEU A 35 -4.86 6.24 -0.68
N TYR A 36 -5.66 5.49 0.07
CA TYR A 36 -5.80 5.66 1.53
C TYR A 36 -5.54 4.35 2.26
N SER A 37 -4.83 4.41 3.39
CA SER A 37 -4.54 3.27 4.25
C SER A 37 -4.50 3.68 5.73
N THR A 38 -4.71 2.73 6.64
CA THR A 38 -4.57 2.94 8.10
C THR A 38 -3.18 2.54 8.63
N ASN A 39 -2.31 2.02 7.77
CA ASN A 39 -0.88 1.85 8.08
C ASN A 39 -0.09 1.77 6.77
N GLY A 40 -0.27 2.79 5.93
CA GLY A 40 0.26 2.81 4.57
C GLY A 40 1.72 3.25 4.54
N HIS A 41 2.52 2.53 3.77
CA HIS A 41 3.93 2.83 3.55
C HIS A 41 4.22 2.99 2.06
N VAL A 42 5.22 3.81 1.75
CA VAL A 42 5.72 4.05 0.40
C VAL A 42 7.18 3.69 0.34
N VAL A 43 7.56 2.87 -0.64
CA VAL A 43 8.93 2.42 -0.86
C VAL A 43 9.28 2.64 -2.32
N SER A 44 10.28 3.48 -2.58
CA SER A 44 10.87 3.62 -3.91
C SER A 44 11.66 2.37 -4.26
N SER A 45 11.43 1.80 -5.43
CA SER A 45 12.18 0.64 -5.90
C SER A 45 13.63 1.01 -6.21
N LYS A 46 14.54 0.03 -6.13
CA LYS A 46 15.88 0.13 -6.73
C LYS A 46 15.81 0.33 -8.25
N ASN A 47 14.79 -0.23 -8.90
CA ASN A 47 14.49 0.07 -10.29
C ASN A 47 13.60 1.32 -10.35
N PRO A 48 14.08 2.46 -10.89
CA PRO A 48 13.34 3.72 -10.87
C PRO A 48 12.03 3.70 -11.66
N ARG A 49 11.74 2.63 -12.40
CA ARG A 49 10.45 2.37 -13.03
C ARG A 49 9.34 2.09 -12.03
N TYR A 50 9.65 1.57 -10.84
CA TYR A 50 8.63 1.07 -9.91
C TYR A 50 8.56 1.88 -8.61
N LEU A 51 7.33 2.00 -8.10
CA LEU A 51 7.02 2.52 -6.78
C LEU A 51 6.13 1.49 -6.07
N TYR A 52 6.44 1.18 -4.81
CA TYR A 52 5.63 0.28 -4.01
C TYR A 52 4.83 1.06 -2.97
N LEU A 53 3.54 0.76 -2.88
CA LEU A 53 2.63 1.25 -1.85
C LEU A 53 2.09 0.03 -1.14
N TRP A 54 2.16 -0.03 0.18
CA TRP A 54 1.72 -1.24 0.89
C TRP A 54 1.12 -0.94 2.25
N ASP A 55 0.32 -1.88 2.73
CA ASP A 55 -0.17 -1.94 4.10
C ASP A 55 -0.16 -3.39 4.60
N ALA A 56 -0.75 -3.63 5.77
CA ALA A 56 -0.82 -4.95 6.36
C ALA A 56 -1.51 -6.03 5.50
N THR A 57 -2.24 -5.67 4.46
CA THR A 57 -3.14 -6.55 3.70
C THR A 57 -2.79 -6.69 2.23
N VAL A 58 -2.05 -5.73 1.65
CA VAL A 58 -1.73 -5.72 0.22
C VAL A 58 -0.46 -4.92 -0.06
N VAL A 59 0.32 -5.38 -1.03
CA VAL A 59 1.38 -4.60 -1.68
C VAL A 59 0.93 -4.26 -3.09
N LEU A 60 0.90 -2.98 -3.43
CA LEU A 60 0.77 -2.48 -4.79
C LEU A 60 2.16 -2.17 -5.35
N ARG A 61 2.39 -2.58 -6.59
CA ARG A 61 3.50 -2.14 -7.43
C ARG A 61 2.95 -1.26 -8.53
N ILE A 62 3.37 0.00 -8.53
CA ILE A 62 3.07 0.98 -9.55
C ILE A 62 4.21 1.01 -10.56
N ASP A 63 3.88 0.77 -11.83
CA ASP A 63 4.77 0.99 -12.96
C ASP A 63 4.62 2.44 -13.44
N LEU A 64 5.65 3.25 -13.20
CA LEU A 64 5.66 4.68 -13.46
C LEU A 64 5.74 5.01 -14.96
N ASP A 65 6.26 4.08 -15.78
CA ASP A 65 6.44 4.28 -17.21
C ASP A 65 5.11 4.12 -17.95
N ILE A 66 4.46 2.97 -17.75
CA ILE A 66 3.18 2.66 -18.41
C ILE A 66 1.95 3.03 -17.58
N LYS A 67 2.15 3.58 -16.36
CA LYS A 67 1.08 3.97 -15.43
C LYS A 67 0.11 2.83 -15.13
N ALA A 68 0.65 1.65 -14.89
CA ALA A 68 -0.12 0.47 -14.55
C ALA A 68 0.13 0.06 -13.10
N VAL A 69 -0.84 -0.60 -12.49
CA VAL A 69 -0.71 -1.18 -11.15
C VAL A 69 -0.77 -2.70 -11.23
N GLY A 70 0.02 -3.34 -10.37
CA GLY A 70 -0.20 -4.72 -9.99
C GLY A 70 -0.21 -4.87 -8.47
N TYR A 71 -0.79 -5.95 -7.98
CA TYR A 71 -0.92 -6.23 -6.56
C TYR A 71 -0.37 -7.61 -6.19
N LEU A 72 0.03 -7.72 -4.93
CA LEU A 72 0.47 -8.93 -4.28
C LEU A 72 -0.21 -9.02 -2.91
N LEU A 73 -0.74 -10.20 -2.60
CA LEU A 73 -1.39 -10.46 -1.31
C LEU A 73 -0.45 -11.28 -0.42
N PRO A 74 -0.50 -11.07 0.91
CA PRO A 74 0.17 -11.97 1.83
C PRO A 74 -0.42 -13.39 1.72
N PRO A 75 0.32 -14.41 2.19
CA PRO A 75 -0.24 -15.74 2.36
C PRO A 75 -1.52 -15.73 3.20
N LYS A 76 -2.45 -16.66 2.91
CA LYS A 76 -3.78 -16.71 3.53
C LYS A 76 -3.71 -16.65 5.06
N ARG A 77 -4.53 -15.79 5.68
CA ARG A 77 -4.62 -15.55 7.15
C ARG A 77 -3.36 -14.93 7.79
N LYS A 78 -2.53 -14.24 7.01
CA LYS A 78 -1.41 -13.46 7.52
C LYS A 78 -1.54 -11.99 7.13
N TYR A 79 -0.83 -11.14 7.87
CA TYR A 79 -0.68 -9.72 7.64
C TYR A 79 0.79 -9.38 7.41
N ILE A 80 1.05 -8.35 6.60
CA ILE A 80 2.38 -7.82 6.34
C ILE A 80 2.75 -6.85 7.47
N SER A 81 3.87 -7.09 8.15
CA SER A 81 4.46 -6.12 9.09
C SER A 81 5.59 -5.32 8.46
N GLU A 82 6.29 -5.90 7.48
CA GLU A 82 7.37 -5.24 6.78
C GLU A 82 7.45 -5.74 5.33
N PHE A 83 7.79 -4.83 4.42
CA PHE A 83 8.08 -5.12 3.01
C PHE A 83 9.34 -4.39 2.61
N SER A 84 10.27 -5.11 1.98
CA SER A 84 11.49 -4.55 1.40
C SER A 84 11.86 -5.22 0.08
N GLU A 85 12.57 -4.47 -0.77
CA GLU A 85 13.09 -4.93 -2.05
C GLU A 85 14.61 -5.10 -1.96
N SER A 86 15.13 -6.23 -2.46
CA SER A 86 16.56 -6.53 -2.59
C SER A 86 16.96 -6.71 -4.07
N GLU A 87 18.23 -7.02 -4.33
CA GLU A 87 18.70 -7.27 -5.71
C GLU A 87 18.14 -8.55 -6.32
N ASP A 88 17.74 -9.50 -5.47
CA ASP A 88 17.34 -10.84 -5.89
C ASP A 88 15.81 -11.05 -5.81
N GLY A 89 15.08 -10.13 -5.16
CA GLY A 89 13.63 -10.23 -5.02
C GLY A 89 13.06 -9.37 -3.90
N TYR A 90 12.01 -9.89 -3.27
CA TYR A 90 11.23 -9.21 -2.25
C TYR A 90 11.29 -9.95 -0.92
N SER A 91 11.47 -9.22 0.17
CA SER A 91 11.36 -9.75 1.53
C SER A 91 10.11 -9.23 2.20
N PHE A 92 9.40 -10.12 2.87
CA PHE A 92 8.20 -9.80 3.64
C PHE A 92 8.36 -10.34 5.05
N GLU A 93 8.05 -9.53 6.03
CA GLU A 93 7.70 -10.05 7.34
C GLU A 93 6.19 -10.18 7.43
N VAL A 94 5.73 -11.37 7.80
CA VAL A 94 4.31 -11.66 7.96
C VAL A 94 4.01 -12.24 9.32
N TYR A 95 2.92 -11.79 9.94
CA TYR A 95 2.42 -12.31 11.21
C TYR A 95 0.98 -12.79 11.06
N GLY A 96 0.59 -13.74 11.92
CA GLY A 96 -0.78 -14.25 11.99
C GLY A 96 -1.34 -14.15 13.41
N GLY A 97 -2.55 -14.68 13.63
CA GLY A 97 -3.21 -14.65 14.95
C GLY A 97 -2.50 -15.40 16.09
N ASN A 98 -1.41 -16.10 15.80
CA ASN A 98 -0.52 -16.72 16.80
C ASN A 98 0.69 -15.84 17.16
N SER A 99 0.74 -14.60 16.70
CA SER A 99 1.77 -13.58 16.97
C SER A 99 3.20 -13.96 16.58
N LYS A 100 3.42 -15.07 15.86
CA LYS A 100 4.75 -15.44 15.38
C LYS A 100 5.01 -14.78 14.03
N THR A 101 5.89 -13.79 14.02
CA THR A 101 6.42 -13.21 12.78
C THR A 101 7.26 -14.25 12.04
N THR A 102 7.04 -14.36 10.73
CA THR A 102 7.81 -15.20 9.83
C THR A 102 8.31 -14.34 8.68
N SER A 103 9.62 -14.33 8.46
CA SER A 103 10.21 -13.69 7.29
C SER A 103 10.10 -14.64 6.10
N THR A 104 9.64 -14.13 4.96
CA THR A 104 9.52 -14.87 3.70
C THR A 104 10.22 -14.08 2.61
N PHE A 105 11.12 -14.75 1.89
CA PHE A 105 11.77 -14.18 0.72
C PHE A 105 11.16 -14.77 -0.55
N MET A 106 10.90 -13.93 -1.55
CA MET A 106 10.40 -14.33 -2.85
C MET A 106 11.24 -13.70 -3.96
N ASN A 107 11.89 -14.54 -4.75
CA ASN A 107 12.67 -14.10 -5.90
C ASN A 107 11.75 -13.41 -6.93
N TYR A 108 12.29 -12.51 -7.76
CA TYR A 108 11.48 -11.82 -8.78
C TYR A 108 10.74 -12.78 -9.72
N SER A 109 11.41 -13.84 -10.17
CA SER A 109 10.82 -14.86 -11.05
C SER A 109 9.70 -15.66 -10.40
N GLY A 110 9.68 -15.74 -9.07
CA GLY A 110 8.62 -16.39 -8.30
C GLY A 110 7.49 -15.44 -7.90
N THR A 111 7.67 -14.14 -8.05
CA THR A 111 6.70 -13.13 -7.59
C THR A 111 5.85 -12.63 -8.76
N ASN A 112 4.65 -13.18 -8.87
CA ASN A 112 3.68 -12.76 -9.88
C ASN A 112 2.71 -11.73 -9.30
N PHE A 113 3.04 -10.45 -9.44
CA PHE A 113 2.08 -9.37 -9.24
C PHE A 113 0.94 -9.56 -10.24
N LYS A 114 -0.28 -9.62 -9.72
CA LYS A 114 -1.50 -9.68 -10.54
C LYS A 114 -1.86 -8.28 -10.99
N SER A 115 -2.35 -8.12 -12.21
CA SER A 115 -2.75 -6.81 -12.73
C SER A 115 -3.92 -6.22 -11.93
N GLY A 116 -3.93 -4.90 -11.77
CA GLY A 116 -4.98 -4.15 -11.10
C GLY A 116 -4.68 -3.84 -9.63
N PHE A 117 -5.68 -3.25 -8.97
CA PHE A 117 -5.61 -2.81 -7.57
C PHE A 117 -5.89 -3.93 -6.55
N GLY A 118 -6.34 -5.09 -7.02
CA GLY A 118 -6.69 -6.22 -6.15
C GLY A 118 -7.87 -5.86 -5.22
N PRO A 119 -7.71 -6.04 -3.89
CA PRO A 119 -8.78 -5.77 -2.93
C PRO A 119 -8.93 -4.28 -2.56
N VAL A 120 -8.10 -3.40 -3.13
CA VAL A 120 -8.23 -1.95 -2.93
C VAL A 120 -9.44 -1.45 -3.71
N GLU A 121 -10.41 -0.85 -3.04
CA GLU A 121 -11.68 -0.40 -3.64
C GLU A 121 -11.85 1.11 -3.48
N ASN A 122 -12.14 1.81 -4.58
CA ASN A 122 -12.33 3.27 -4.58
C ASN A 122 -11.16 4.03 -3.93
N GLY A 123 -9.93 3.58 -4.20
CA GLY A 123 -8.71 4.14 -3.62
C GLY A 123 -8.45 3.73 -2.15
N LEU A 124 -9.27 2.90 -1.54
CA LEU A 124 -9.13 2.52 -0.13
C LEU A 124 -8.47 1.16 -0.01
N PHE A 125 -7.38 1.10 0.73
CA PHE A 125 -6.75 -0.16 1.08
C PHE A 125 -7.66 -0.98 2.01
N PRO A 126 -7.57 -2.32 2.01
CA PRO A 126 -8.44 -3.15 2.84
C PRO A 126 -8.26 -2.94 4.35
N SER A 127 -7.09 -2.51 4.81
CA SER A 127 -6.90 -2.12 6.22
C SER A 127 -7.51 -0.76 6.55
N ALA A 128 -7.79 0.07 5.54
CA ALA A 128 -8.35 1.39 5.73
C ALA A 128 -9.76 1.26 6.28
N HIS A 129 -9.98 1.75 7.49
CA HIS A 129 -11.33 1.92 8.00
C HIS A 129 -11.81 3.32 7.63
N LYS A 130 -12.94 3.45 6.92
CA LYS A 130 -13.60 4.75 6.80
C LYS A 130 -14.04 5.14 8.22
N PRO A 131 -13.53 6.23 8.83
CA PRO A 131 -14.21 6.76 10.00
C PRO A 131 -15.65 7.11 9.57
N HIS A 132 -16.64 6.73 10.39
CA HIS A 132 -17.93 7.43 10.37
C HIS A 132 -17.67 8.87 10.84
N VAL A 133 -17.09 9.71 9.99
CA VAL A 133 -17.05 11.15 10.21
C VAL A 133 -18.48 11.63 10.01
N LYS A 134 -19.24 11.73 11.11
CA LYS A 134 -20.37 12.65 11.11
C LYS A 134 -19.76 14.02 10.88
N TYR A 135 -19.99 14.59 9.69
CA TYR A 135 -19.88 16.02 9.51
C TYR A 135 -20.71 16.66 10.62
N ILE A 136 -20.07 17.32 11.58
CA ILE A 136 -20.74 18.37 12.32
C ILE A 136 -20.99 19.43 11.24
N ASN A 137 -22.25 19.60 10.83
CA ASN A 137 -22.62 20.72 9.99
C ASN A 137 -22.29 22.00 10.78
N GLU A 138 -21.13 22.60 10.50
CA GLU A 138 -20.91 24.02 10.81
C GLU A 138 -21.69 24.83 9.77
N ASN A 139 -23.00 24.89 9.96
CA ASN A 139 -23.90 25.93 9.47
C ASN A 139 -25.10 25.97 10.42
N THR A 140 -24.90 26.61 11.57
CA THR A 140 -25.97 27.30 12.30
C THR A 140 -25.51 28.72 12.58
#